data_AF-A0A2V6DLI2-F1
#
_entry.id   AF-A0A2V6DLI2-F1
#
_cell.length_a   1.000
_cell.length_b   1.000
_cell.length_c   1.000
_cell.angle_alpha   90.00
_cell.angle_beta   90.00
_cell.angle_gamma   90.00
#
_symmetry.space_group_name_H-M   'P 1'
#
loop_
_entity.id
_entity.type
_entity.pdbx_description
1 polymer ?
#
loop_
_entity_poly.entity_id
_entity_poly.type
_entity_poly.pdbx_seq_one_letter_code
_entity_poly.pdbx_strand_id
1 'polypeptide(L)'
;MSDLKTLSTNAIPGALEKAERYRLLNEPAEAESICLDVLAADPENQKALIILLLAVTDRFSKTYGVSDTQAKQILRRIRGEYEHAYYRGILAERLAKAQLARGAPGCGYHAYEGFREAMYCFEKAEAVRPAGNDDALLRWNTCARMIERNHLSAREDERIELPLE
;
A
#
# COMPACT_ATOMS: atom_id res chain seq x y z
N MET A 1 15.52 26.85 2.53
CA MET A 1 15.63 25.39 2.60
C MET A 1 17.08 25.07 2.87
N SER A 2 17.37 24.22 3.85
CA SER A 2 18.75 23.81 4.13
C SER A 2 19.17 22.72 3.16
N ASP A 3 20.42 22.71 2.73
CA ASP A 3 20.95 21.64 1.89
C ASP A 3 20.99 20.33 2.68
N LEU A 4 20.47 19.26 2.07
CA LEU A 4 20.48 17.92 2.66
C LEU A 4 21.90 17.34 2.59
N LYS A 5 22.33 16.68 3.66
CA LYS A 5 23.60 15.95 3.68
C LYS A 5 23.47 14.69 2.84
N THR A 6 24.48 14.37 2.04
CA THR A 6 24.47 13.19 1.17
C THR A 6 24.80 11.92 1.95
N LEU A 7 24.03 10.86 1.70
CA LEU A 7 24.29 9.53 2.23
C LEU A 7 25.44 8.87 1.44
N SER A 8 26.43 8.33 2.14
CA SER A 8 27.46 7.48 1.52
C SER A 8 26.84 6.15 1.06
N THR A 9 27.20 5.68 -0.13
CA THR A 9 26.71 4.40 -0.66
C THR A 9 27.03 3.21 0.25
N ASN A 10 28.16 3.25 0.96
CA ASN A 10 28.54 2.22 1.93
C ASN A 10 27.60 2.15 3.15
N ALA A 11 26.86 3.22 3.44
CA ALA A 11 25.91 3.29 4.56
C ALA A 11 24.52 2.75 4.19
N ILE A 12 24.24 2.47 2.92
CA ILE A 12 22.91 2.04 2.44
C ILE A 12 22.38 0.81 3.19
N PRO A 13 23.14 -0.29 3.37
CA PRO A 13 22.61 -1.46 4.07
C PRO A 13 22.13 -1.13 5.50
N GLY A 14 22.93 -0.37 6.26
CA GLY A 14 22.58 0.05 7.61
C GLY A 14 21.41 1.05 7.66
N ALA A 15 21.27 1.89 6.64
CA ALA A 15 20.12 2.79 6.49
C ALA A 15 18.82 2.00 6.25
N LEU A 16 18.85 1.00 5.37
CA LEU A 16 17.69 0.15 5.08
C LEU A 16 17.23 -0.65 6.31
N GLU A 17 18.16 -1.21 7.09
CA GLU A 17 17.82 -1.87 8.36
C GLU A 17 17.15 -0.91 9.36
N LYS A 18 17.63 0.34 9.45
CA LYS A 18 17.01 1.35 10.31
C LYS A 18 15.60 1.69 9.83
N ALA A 19 15.41 1.88 8.53
CA ALA A 19 14.09 2.18 7.96
C ALA A 19 13.08 1.07 8.26
N GLU A 20 13.47 -0.21 8.16
CA GLU A 20 12.61 -1.34 8.55
C GLU A 20 12.26 -1.30 10.05
N ARG A 21 13.25 -1.05 10.92
CA ARG A 21 13.05 -0.97 12.37
C ARG A 21 12.12 0.19 12.75
N TYR A 22 12.31 1.37 12.17
CA TYR A 22 11.44 2.52 12.46
C TYR A 22 9.99 2.27 12.06
N ARG A 23 9.74 1.57 10.94
CA ARG A 23 8.38 1.14 10.60
C ARG A 23 7.78 0.20 11.65
N LEU A 24 8.56 -0.75 12.18
CA LEU A 24 8.11 -1.65 13.25
C LEU A 24 7.85 -0.92 14.58
N LEU A 25 8.54 0.19 14.83
CA LEU A 25 8.29 1.10 15.96
C LEU A 25 7.12 2.08 15.71
N ASN A 26 6.39 1.95 14.60
CA ASN A 26 5.31 2.86 14.19
C ASN A 26 5.78 4.31 13.94
N GLU A 27 7.02 4.47 13.47
CA GLU A 27 7.65 5.72 13.06
C GLU A 27 7.82 5.78 11.52
N PRO A 28 6.73 5.78 10.73
CA PRO A 28 6.82 5.71 9.27
C PRO A 28 7.40 6.97 8.63
N ALA A 29 7.34 8.14 9.29
CA ALA A 29 7.93 9.37 8.77
C ALA A 29 9.47 9.30 8.75
N GLU A 30 10.08 8.71 9.79
CA GLU A 30 11.52 8.50 9.85
C GLU A 30 11.98 7.49 8.79
N ALA A 31 11.20 6.40 8.61
CA ALA A 31 11.46 5.43 7.56
C ALA A 31 11.34 6.04 6.15
N GLU A 32 10.33 6.87 5.90
CA GLU A 32 10.16 7.62 4.65
C GLU A 32 11.38 8.51 4.39
N SER A 33 11.81 9.29 5.39
CA SER A 33 12.98 10.17 5.27
C SER A 33 14.25 9.40 4.90
N ILE A 34 14.53 8.29 5.59
CA ILE A 34 15.72 7.46 5.33
C ILE A 34 15.66 6.86 3.92
N CYS A 35 14.50 6.38 3.47
CA CYS A 35 14.38 5.83 2.13
C CYS A 35 14.59 6.87 1.04
N LEU A 36 14.16 8.13 1.25
CA LEU A 36 14.45 9.22 0.31
C LEU A 36 15.95 9.48 0.21
N ASP A 37 16.69 9.48 1.32
CA ASP A 37 18.15 9.62 1.32
C ASP A 37 18.85 8.46 0.61
N VAL A 38 18.37 7.22 0.82
CA VAL A 38 18.88 6.05 0.09
C VAL A 38 18.62 6.18 -1.41
N LEU A 39 17.42 6.60 -1.82
CA LEU A 39 17.06 6.76 -3.23
C LEU A 39 17.76 7.95 -3.90
N ALA A 40 18.20 8.94 -3.13
CA ALA A 40 19.07 10.00 -3.64
C ALA A 40 20.47 9.47 -3.97
N ALA A 41 20.98 8.51 -3.20
CA ALA A 41 22.28 7.88 -3.42
C ALA A 41 22.23 6.73 -4.45
N ASP A 42 21.16 5.94 -4.46
CA ASP A 42 20.90 4.82 -5.34
C ASP A 42 19.41 4.82 -5.77
N PRO A 43 19.08 5.50 -6.89
CA PRO A 43 17.69 5.67 -7.31
C PRO A 43 16.95 4.37 -7.56
N GLU A 44 17.62 3.31 -8.02
CA GLU A 44 16.96 2.07 -8.46
C GLU A 44 16.91 0.99 -7.37
N ASN A 45 17.25 1.37 -6.13
CA ASN A 45 17.25 0.47 -4.98
C ASN A 45 15.84 -0.07 -4.68
N GLN A 46 15.59 -1.32 -5.09
CA GLN A 46 14.26 -1.95 -4.97
C GLN A 46 13.79 -2.08 -3.52
N LYS A 47 14.72 -2.39 -2.60
CA LYS A 47 14.40 -2.51 -1.17
C LYS A 47 13.97 -1.17 -0.58
N ALA A 48 14.65 -0.07 -0.95
CA ALA A 48 14.25 1.28 -0.54
C ALA A 48 12.86 1.68 -1.10
N LEU A 49 12.58 1.39 -2.37
CA LEU A 49 11.27 1.67 -2.99
C LEU A 49 10.13 0.93 -2.27
N ILE A 50 10.34 -0.35 -1.95
CA ILE A 50 9.37 -1.16 -1.22
C ILE A 50 9.13 -0.58 0.18
N ILE A 51 10.19 -0.31 0.95
CA ILE A 51 10.07 0.23 2.30
C ILE A 51 9.40 1.61 2.26
N LEU A 52 9.75 2.46 1.29
CA LEU A 52 9.15 3.78 1.10
C LEU A 52 7.65 3.68 0.81
N LEU A 53 7.25 2.80 -0.12
CA LEU A 53 5.83 2.57 -0.43
C LEU A 53 5.06 2.15 0.83
N LEU A 54 5.63 1.23 1.59
CA LEU A 54 5.01 0.75 2.81
C LEU A 54 4.95 1.84 3.90
N ALA A 55 6.01 2.63 4.08
CA ALA A 55 6.04 3.75 5.03
C ALA A 55 5.00 4.83 4.68
N VAL A 56 4.92 5.22 3.41
CA VAL A 56 3.93 6.18 2.89
C VAL A 56 2.51 5.70 3.15
N THR A 57 2.23 4.43 2.86
CA THR A 57 0.89 3.86 3.03
C THR A 57 0.53 3.53 4.49
N ASP A 58 1.51 3.34 5.38
CA ASP A 58 1.30 3.23 6.84
C ASP A 58 0.64 4.51 7.42
N ARG A 59 0.81 5.66 6.74
CA ARG A 59 0.28 6.95 7.16
C ARG A 59 -1.15 7.23 6.69
N PHE A 60 -1.76 6.41 5.83
CA PHE A 60 -3.11 6.66 5.29
C PHE A 60 -4.21 6.69 6.36
N SER A 61 -4.03 5.95 7.44
CA SER A 61 -4.94 5.96 8.60
C SER A 61 -4.72 7.15 9.53
N LYS A 62 -3.62 7.90 9.37
CA LYS A 62 -3.31 9.08 10.18
C LYS A 62 -3.95 10.33 9.56
N THR A 63 -4.30 11.31 10.39
CA THR A 63 -5.01 12.55 10.02
C THR A 63 -4.26 13.41 8.99
N TYR A 64 -2.95 13.22 8.88
CA TYR A 64 -2.11 13.84 7.85
C TYR A 64 -2.16 13.00 6.57
N GLY A 65 -3.16 13.27 5.73
CA GLY A 65 -3.38 12.54 4.49
C GLY A 65 -2.16 12.56 3.58
N VAL A 66 -1.60 11.39 3.31
CA VAL A 66 -0.60 11.23 2.23
C VAL A 66 -1.33 11.03 0.90
N SER A 67 -0.79 11.62 -0.16
CA SER A 67 -1.38 11.54 -1.50
C SER A 67 -1.22 10.14 -2.08
N ASP A 68 -2.34 9.52 -2.46
CA ASP A 68 -2.40 8.29 -3.25
C ASP A 68 -1.51 8.37 -4.52
N THR A 69 -1.34 9.58 -5.07
CA THR A 69 -0.46 9.84 -6.22
C THR A 69 1.00 9.47 -5.95
N GLN A 70 1.53 9.79 -4.76
CA GLN A 70 2.93 9.49 -4.40
C GLN A 70 3.14 7.97 -4.33
N ALA A 71 2.21 7.25 -3.67
CA ALA A 71 2.28 5.79 -3.57
C ALA A 71 2.24 5.12 -4.95
N LYS A 72 1.36 5.58 -5.85
CA LYS A 72 1.28 5.09 -7.23
C LYS A 72 2.56 5.35 -8.03
N GLN A 73 3.22 6.49 -7.83
CA GLN A 73 4.49 6.80 -8.49
C GLN A 73 5.63 5.87 -8.02
N ILE A 74 5.70 5.59 -6.72
CA ILE A 74 6.69 4.64 -6.18
C ILE A 74 6.44 3.23 -6.71
N LEU A 75 5.17 2.78 -6.70
CA LEU A 75 4.78 1.45 -7.16
C LEU A 75 5.22 1.17 -8.61
N ARG A 76 5.12 2.16 -9.51
CA ARG A 76 5.57 2.03 -10.91
C ARG A 76 7.06 1.73 -11.06
N ARG A 77 7.88 2.03 -10.05
CA ARG A 77 9.33 1.83 -10.06
C ARG A 77 9.73 0.48 -9.44
N ILE A 78 8.80 -0.19 -8.76
CA ILE A 78 9.03 -1.54 -8.21
C ILE A 78 9.02 -2.54 -9.36
N ARG A 79 10.07 -3.35 -9.41
CA ARG A 79 10.30 -4.38 -10.44
C ARG A 79 9.91 -5.75 -9.91
N GLY A 80 9.59 -6.64 -10.85
CA GLY A 80 9.14 -8.00 -10.56
C GLY A 80 7.62 -8.11 -10.64
N GLU A 81 7.14 -9.13 -11.34
CA GLU A 81 5.70 -9.34 -11.54
C GLU A 81 4.98 -9.64 -10.23
N TYR A 82 5.60 -10.48 -9.39
CA TYR A 82 5.11 -10.80 -8.05
C TYR A 82 5.05 -9.54 -7.18
N GLU A 83 6.17 -8.83 -7.03
CA GLU A 83 6.28 -7.64 -6.19
C GLU A 83 5.30 -6.56 -6.62
N HIS A 84 5.20 -6.30 -7.92
CA HIS A 84 4.30 -5.27 -8.43
C HIS A 84 2.82 -5.62 -8.16
N ALA A 85 2.40 -6.88 -8.38
CA ALA A 85 1.05 -7.32 -8.06
C ALA A 85 0.78 -7.29 -6.54
N TYR A 86 1.72 -7.80 -5.74
CA TYR A 86 1.60 -7.89 -4.29
C TYR A 86 1.50 -6.51 -3.63
N TYR A 87 2.41 -5.59 -3.97
CA TYR A 87 2.42 -4.25 -3.37
C TYR A 87 1.29 -3.35 -3.89
N ARG A 88 0.77 -3.58 -5.10
CA ARG A 88 -0.48 -2.97 -5.56
C ARG A 88 -1.67 -3.42 -4.70
N GLY A 89 -1.72 -4.71 -4.35
CA GLY A 89 -2.72 -5.25 -3.44
C GLY A 89 -2.66 -4.61 -2.05
N ILE A 90 -1.45 -4.47 -1.48
CA ILE A 90 -1.26 -3.79 -0.19
C ILE A 90 -1.73 -2.33 -0.24
N LEU A 91 -1.44 -1.63 -1.33
CA LEU A 91 -1.89 -0.25 -1.51
C LEU A 91 -3.43 -0.14 -1.46
N ALA A 92 -4.13 -0.98 -2.24
CA ALA A 92 -5.59 -1.02 -2.27
C ALA A 92 -6.18 -1.41 -0.89
N GLU A 93 -5.62 -2.43 -0.23
CA GLU A 93 -6.01 -2.88 1.11
C GLU A 93 -5.92 -1.73 2.14
N ARG A 94 -4.82 -0.98 2.12
CA ARG A 94 -4.58 0.12 3.07
C ARG A 94 -5.49 1.32 2.81
N LEU A 95 -5.78 1.62 1.55
CA LEU A 95 -6.76 2.65 1.18
C LEU A 95 -8.17 2.27 1.66
N ALA A 96 -8.60 1.03 1.41
CA ALA A 96 -9.89 0.53 1.88
C ALA A 96 -10.02 0.63 3.41
N LYS A 97 -8.98 0.20 4.15
CA LYS A 97 -8.93 0.33 5.61
C LYS A 97 -8.99 1.78 6.08
N ALA A 98 -8.28 2.69 5.42
CA ALA A 98 -8.31 4.11 5.76
C ALA A 98 -9.68 4.74 5.50
N GLN A 99 -10.36 4.35 4.42
CA GLN A 99 -11.72 4.80 4.11
C GLN A 99 -12.72 4.32 5.16
N LEU A 100 -12.67 3.05 5.57
CA LEU A 100 -13.49 2.54 6.67
C LEU A 100 -13.27 3.32 7.97
N ALA A 101 -12.00 3.57 8.32
CA ALA A 101 -11.65 4.28 9.56
C ALA A 101 -12.18 5.72 9.59
N ARG A 102 -12.36 6.37 8.43
CA ARG A 102 -12.93 7.73 8.34
C ARG A 102 -14.44 7.76 8.57
N GLY A 103 -15.15 6.65 8.36
CA GLY A 103 -16.58 6.52 8.70
C GLY A 103 -17.54 7.45 7.96
N ALA A 104 -17.18 7.95 6.77
CA ALA A 104 -18.07 8.81 5.97
C ALA A 104 -19.28 8.03 5.40
N PRO A 105 -20.42 8.67 5.11
CA PRO A 105 -21.54 8.01 4.44
C PRO A 105 -21.11 7.33 3.13
N GLY A 106 -21.55 6.11 2.89
CA GLY A 106 -21.16 5.33 1.70
C GLY A 106 -19.74 4.73 1.74
N CYS A 107 -18.97 4.93 2.82
CA CYS A 107 -17.62 4.37 2.94
C CYS A 107 -17.57 2.84 2.87
N GLY A 108 -18.66 2.15 3.23
CA GLY A 108 -18.76 0.69 3.16
C GLY A 108 -18.63 0.16 1.73
N TYR A 109 -19.26 0.82 0.76
CA TYR A 109 -19.19 0.43 -0.66
C TYR A 109 -17.80 0.68 -1.23
N HIS A 110 -17.21 1.85 -0.97
CA HIS A 110 -15.85 2.15 -1.41
C HIS A 110 -14.80 1.24 -0.78
N ALA A 111 -14.96 0.90 0.49
CA ALA A 111 -14.11 -0.06 1.16
C ALA A 111 -14.25 -1.47 0.58
N TYR A 112 -15.48 -1.89 0.26
CA TYR A 112 -15.73 -3.16 -0.43
C TYR A 112 -14.97 -3.21 -1.76
N GLU A 113 -15.14 -2.20 -2.61
CA GLU A 113 -14.43 -2.08 -3.89
C GLU A 113 -12.91 -2.14 -3.70
N GLY A 114 -12.38 -1.39 -2.72
CA GLY A 114 -10.95 -1.38 -2.41
C GLY A 114 -10.42 -2.75 -1.94
N PHE A 115 -11.17 -3.48 -1.12
CA PHE A 115 -10.79 -4.85 -0.73
C PHE A 115 -10.89 -5.82 -1.90
N ARG A 116 -11.89 -5.71 -2.77
CA ARG A 116 -12.01 -6.55 -3.97
C ARG A 116 -10.86 -6.30 -4.95
N GLU A 117 -10.46 -5.05 -5.15
CA GLU A 117 -9.28 -4.70 -5.94
C GLU A 117 -8.00 -5.27 -5.32
N ALA A 118 -7.86 -5.21 -3.99
CA ALA A 118 -6.74 -5.82 -3.29
C ALA A 118 -6.70 -7.35 -3.49
N MET A 119 -7.83 -8.03 -3.34
CA MET A 119 -7.97 -9.47 -3.57
C MET A 119 -7.57 -9.86 -4.99
N TYR A 120 -8.05 -9.14 -6.00
CA TYR A 120 -7.68 -9.36 -7.40
C TYR A 120 -6.17 -9.23 -7.63
N CYS A 121 -5.52 -8.26 -6.97
CA CYS A 121 -4.08 -8.12 -7.04
C CYS A 121 -3.33 -9.26 -6.35
N PHE A 122 -3.83 -9.75 -5.21
CA PHE A 122 -3.24 -10.89 -4.51
C PHE A 122 -3.42 -12.19 -5.28
N GLU A 123 -4.55 -12.40 -5.98
CA GLU A 123 -4.75 -13.54 -6.89
C GLU A 123 -3.72 -13.53 -8.03
N LYS A 124 -3.44 -12.35 -8.60
CA LYS A 124 -2.37 -12.19 -9.60
C LYS A 124 -0.99 -12.50 -9.02
N ALA A 125 -0.70 -12.01 -7.82
CA ALA A 125 0.57 -12.28 -7.15
C ALA A 125 0.71 -13.77 -6.85
N GLU A 126 -0.37 -14.43 -6.40
CA GLU A 126 -0.41 -15.87 -6.16
C GLU A 126 -0.04 -16.67 -7.42
N ALA A 127 -0.58 -16.28 -8.59
CA ALA A 127 -0.34 -17.00 -9.84
C ALA A 127 1.14 -17.04 -10.27
N VAL A 128 1.95 -16.08 -9.82
CA VAL A 128 3.38 -15.96 -10.16
C VAL A 128 4.30 -16.09 -8.93
N ARG A 129 3.77 -16.57 -7.80
CA ARG A 129 4.50 -16.55 -6.52
C ARG A 129 5.71 -17.49 -6.53
N PRO A 130 6.84 -17.08 -5.90
CA PRO A 130 7.94 -17.99 -5.61
C PRO A 130 7.50 -19.17 -4.74
N ALA A 131 8.18 -20.31 -4.88
CA ALA A 131 7.91 -21.48 -4.05
C ALA A 131 8.11 -21.14 -2.55
N GLY A 132 7.12 -21.48 -1.73
CA GLY A 132 7.13 -21.21 -0.29
C GLY A 132 6.75 -19.78 0.12
N ASN A 133 6.36 -18.91 -0.83
CA ASN A 133 5.86 -17.57 -0.51
C ASN A 133 4.33 -17.52 -0.57
N ASP A 134 3.68 -17.72 0.58
CA ASP A 134 2.22 -17.68 0.71
C ASP A 134 1.68 -16.32 1.21
N ASP A 135 2.50 -15.26 1.17
CA ASP A 135 2.12 -13.94 1.69
C ASP A 135 0.87 -13.39 0.99
N ALA A 136 0.75 -13.59 -0.32
CA ALA A 136 -0.42 -13.19 -1.08
C ALA A 136 -1.72 -13.87 -0.57
N LEU A 137 -1.64 -15.16 -0.18
CA LEU A 137 -2.78 -15.89 0.38
C LEU A 137 -3.20 -15.34 1.75
N LEU A 138 -2.21 -15.07 2.62
CA LEU A 138 -2.47 -14.49 3.94
C LEU A 138 -3.15 -13.12 3.84
N ARG A 139 -2.73 -12.31 2.86
CA ARG A 139 -3.31 -11.00 2.57
C ARG A 139 -4.71 -11.08 1.98
N TRP A 140 -4.93 -11.96 1.01
CA TRP A 140 -6.25 -12.23 0.45
C TRP A 140 -7.24 -12.65 1.56
N ASN A 141 -6.85 -13.59 2.42
CA ASN A 141 -7.65 -14.04 3.55
C ASN A 141 -7.97 -12.91 4.53
N THR A 142 -7.03 -11.98 4.73
CA THR A 142 -7.26 -10.79 5.55
C THR A 142 -8.34 -9.90 4.94
N CYS A 143 -8.32 -9.69 3.62
CA CYS A 143 -9.35 -8.91 2.93
C CYS A 143 -10.73 -9.58 3.04
N ALA A 144 -10.82 -10.89 2.82
CA ALA A 144 -12.06 -11.65 2.95
C ALA A 144 -12.68 -11.51 4.36
N ARG A 145 -11.87 -11.71 5.41
CA ARG A 145 -12.31 -11.52 6.81
C ARG A 145 -12.74 -10.09 7.11
N MET A 146 -12.10 -9.09 6.51
CA MET A 146 -12.47 -7.68 6.69
C MET A 146 -13.83 -7.36 6.04
N ILE A 147 -14.10 -7.92 4.86
CA ILE A 147 -15.40 -7.78 4.19
C ILE A 147 -16.50 -8.41 5.04
N GLU A 148 -16.30 -9.65 5.49
CA GLU A 148 -17.28 -10.39 6.30
C GLU A 148 -17.56 -9.69 7.63
N ARG A 149 -16.51 -9.35 8.38
CA ARG A 149 -16.62 -8.71 9.71
C ARG A 149 -17.36 -7.37 9.68
N ASN A 150 -17.25 -6.61 8.60
CA ASN A 150 -17.88 -5.30 8.48
C ASN A 150 -19.15 -5.32 7.62
N HIS A 151 -19.65 -6.52 7.25
CA HIS A 151 -20.84 -6.70 6.39
C HIS A 151 -20.79 -5.83 5.12
N LEU A 152 -19.63 -5.76 4.49
CA LEU A 152 -19.44 -4.92 3.30
C LEU A 152 -20.03 -5.60 2.07
N SER A 153 -20.75 -4.85 1.25
CA SER A 153 -21.33 -5.31 0.01
C SER A 153 -21.02 -4.36 -1.14
N ALA A 154 -21.21 -4.84 -2.36
CA ALA A 154 -21.26 -3.96 -3.53
C ALA A 154 -22.44 -3.00 -3.39
N ARG A 155 -22.32 -1.84 -4.04
CA ARG A 155 -23.47 -0.97 -4.23
C ARG A 155 -24.47 -1.72 -5.10
N GLU A 156 -25.70 -1.89 -4.62
CA GLU A 156 -26.78 -2.31 -5.50
C GLU A 156 -26.95 -1.21 -6.54
N ASP A 157 -26.76 -1.53 -7.82
CA ASP A 157 -27.15 -0.64 -8.90
C ASP A 157 -28.66 -0.44 -8.72
N GLU A 158 -29.07 0.67 -8.12
CA GLU A 158 -30.37 1.26 -8.44
C GLU A 158 -30.33 1.51 -9.94
N ARG A 159 -30.78 0.50 -10.71
CA ARG A 159 -31.32 0.74 -12.04
C ARG A 159 -32.43 1.75 -11.79
N ILE A 160 -32.11 3.02 -11.92
CA ILE A 160 -33.10 4.07 -12.06
C ILE A 160 -33.85 3.68 -13.32
N GLU A 161 -34.99 3.00 -13.15
CA GLU A 161 -36.00 2.91 -14.20
C GLU A 161 -36.44 4.35 -14.43
N LEU A 162 -35.76 5.02 -15.37
CA LEU A 162 -36.23 6.28 -15.92
C LEU A 162 -37.61 6.01 -16.49
N PRO A 163 -38.68 6.67 -15.98
CA PRO A 163 -39.99 6.56 -16.58
C PRO A 163 -39.88 6.97 -18.04
N LEU A 164 -40.28 6.08 -18.95
CA LEU A 164 -40.44 6.42 -20.35
C LEU A 164 -41.62 7.40 -20.43
N GLU A 165 -41.33 8.69 -20.66
CA GLU A 165 -42.30 9.68 -21.16
C GLU A 165 -42.43 9.57 -22.69
#